data_AF-A0A9E1LRZ9-F1
#
_entry.id   AF-A0A9E1LRZ9-F1
#
_cell.length_a   1.000
_cell.length_b   1.000
_cell.length_c   1.000
_cell.angle_alpha   90.00
_cell.angle_beta   90.00
_cell.angle_gamma   90.00
#
_symmetry.space_group_name_H-M   'P 1'
#
loop_
_entity.id
_entity.type
_entity.pdbx_description
1 polymer ?
#
loop_
_entity_poly.entity_id
_entity_poly.type
_entity_poly.pdbx_seq_one_letter_code
_entity_poly.pdbx_strand_id
1 'polypeptide(L)'
;MKLQGRWSFHPAISRPGGMQLGDWLADKVRNGLGSWTFVVLALLFLCAWTLYNGTEAFDPFPFILLNLMLSCVAALQGSILLIAARREDQISSKLANYTLEIDQQNLALTTEIAELTRQIHALTEEMAKRRRR
;
A
#
# COMPACT_ATOMS: atom_id res chain seq x y z
N MET A 1 24.17 -19.66 3.26
CA MET A 1 24.81 -18.37 2.94
C MET A 1 23.72 -17.29 3.03
N LYS A 2 23.61 -16.60 4.17
CA LYS A 2 22.53 -15.61 4.42
C LYS A 2 22.86 -14.32 3.68
N LEU A 3 22.32 -14.15 2.48
CA LEU A 3 22.31 -12.86 1.80
C LEU A 3 21.22 -12.00 2.42
N GLN A 4 21.51 -11.38 3.57
CA GLN A 4 20.79 -10.19 4.02
C GLN A 4 21.16 -9.05 3.05
N GLY A 5 20.45 -9.01 1.93
CA GLY A 5 20.57 -7.98 0.91
C GLY A 5 20.28 -6.62 1.51
N ARG A 6 21.17 -5.67 1.23
CA ARG A 6 21.22 -4.32 1.76
C ARG A 6 20.13 -3.45 1.09
N TRP A 7 18.86 -3.80 1.28
CA TRP A 7 17.70 -3.10 0.70
C TRP A 7 17.66 -1.62 1.11
N SER A 8 18.34 -1.23 2.19
CA SER A 8 18.40 0.16 2.66
C SER A 8 19.16 1.13 1.74
N PHE A 9 19.83 0.67 0.67
CA PHE A 9 20.63 1.51 -0.25
C PHE A 9 20.19 1.42 -1.72
N HIS A 10 18.93 1.06 -2.01
CA HIS A 10 18.46 1.09 -3.38
C HIS A 10 18.22 2.56 -3.83
N PRO A 11 18.73 3.01 -4.98
CA PRO A 11 18.60 4.40 -5.45
C PRO A 11 17.15 4.82 -5.74
N ALA A 12 16.23 3.85 -5.83
CA ALA A 12 14.78 4.10 -5.95
C ALA A 12 14.10 4.41 -4.60
N ILE A 13 14.80 4.24 -3.47
CA ILE A 13 14.28 4.52 -2.14
C ILE A 13 14.89 5.87 -1.72
N SER A 14 14.10 6.94 -1.85
CA SER A 14 14.45 8.23 -1.26
C SER A 14 14.76 8.03 0.22
N ARG A 15 15.99 8.36 0.65
CA ARG A 15 16.38 8.27 2.05
C ARG A 15 15.41 9.09 2.91
N PRO A 16 15.09 8.66 4.14
CA PRO A 16 14.45 9.52 5.11
C PRO A 16 15.47 10.58 5.52
N GLY A 17 15.58 11.65 4.72
CA GLY A 17 16.16 12.91 5.16
C GLY A 17 15.20 13.47 6.19
N GLY A 18 15.53 13.26 7.48
CA GLY A 18 14.84 13.69 8.69
C GLY A 18 13.37 14.04 8.50
N MET A 19 12.46 13.11 8.86
CA MET A 19 10.99 13.27 8.87
C MET A 19 10.61 14.74 8.68
N GLN A 20 10.41 15.15 7.42
CA GLN A 20 9.95 16.52 7.17
C GLN A 20 8.66 16.66 7.95
N LEU A 21 8.45 17.80 8.59
CA LEU A 21 7.27 18.02 9.42
C LEU A 21 5.97 17.61 8.69
N GLY A 22 5.98 17.75 7.36
CA GLY A 22 4.96 17.28 6.43
C GLY A 22 4.73 15.77 6.42
N ASP A 23 5.76 14.93 6.45
CA ASP A 23 5.61 13.46 6.48
C ASP A 23 4.99 12.99 7.80
N TRP A 24 5.42 13.58 8.92
CA TRP A 24 4.85 13.27 10.24
C TRP A 24 3.41 13.74 10.37
N LEU A 25 3.10 14.95 9.86
CA LEU A 25 1.73 15.44 9.80
C LEU A 25 0.88 14.54 8.88
N ALA A 26 1.40 14.21 7.70
CA ALA A 26 0.72 13.36 6.73
C ALA A 26 0.42 11.98 7.31
N ASP A 27 1.34 11.38 8.05
CA ASP A 27 1.10 10.09 8.72
C ASP A 27 0.09 10.18 9.86
N LYS A 28 0.09 11.29 10.62
CA LYS A 28 -0.86 11.50 11.72
C LYS A 28 -2.26 11.79 11.20
N VAL A 29 -2.36 12.59 10.14
CA VAL A 29 -3.57 12.89 9.38
C VAL A 29 -4.08 11.61 8.71
N ARG A 30 -3.21 10.84 8.04
CA ARG A 30 -3.54 9.57 7.39
C ARG A 30 -4.09 8.53 8.38
N ASN A 31 -3.47 8.40 9.54
CA ASN A 31 -3.94 7.47 10.58
C ASN A 31 -5.22 7.96 11.27
N GLY A 32 -5.43 9.28 11.40
CA GLY A 32 -6.63 9.87 12.01
C GLY A 32 -7.85 9.85 11.10
N LEU A 33 -7.70 10.26 9.84
CA LEU A 33 -8.78 10.38 8.84
C LEU A 33 -9.12 9.06 8.15
N GLY A 34 -8.22 8.08 8.19
CA GLY A 34 -8.41 6.74 7.59
C GLY A 34 -9.06 5.72 8.53
N SER A 35 -9.67 6.16 9.63
CA SER A 35 -10.28 5.30 10.64
C SER A 35 -11.80 5.41 10.62
N TRP A 36 -12.50 4.29 10.85
CA TRP A 36 -13.95 4.25 11.02
C TRP A 36 -14.44 5.14 12.17
N THR A 37 -13.58 5.38 13.16
CA THR A 37 -13.86 6.28 14.30
C THR A 37 -14.04 7.74 13.88
N PHE A 38 -13.39 8.20 12.81
CA PHE A 38 -13.52 9.59 12.33
C PHE A 38 -14.89 9.83 11.69
N VAL A 39 -15.38 8.86 10.90
CA VAL A 39 -16.72 8.90 10.29
C VAL A 39 -17.81 9.00 11.37
N VAL A 40 -17.70 8.19 12.42
CA VAL A 40 -18.65 8.19 13.54
C VAL A 40 -18.58 9.50 14.34
N LEU A 41 -17.38 10.04 14.58
CA LEU A 41 -17.20 11.32 15.26
C LEU A 41 -17.82 12.49 14.47
N ALA A 42 -17.62 12.52 13.16
CA ALA A 42 -18.21 13.53 12.27
C ALA A 42 -19.75 13.47 12.27
N LEU A 43 -20.32 12.26 12.25
CA LEU A 43 -21.76 12.03 12.38
C LEU A 43 -22.30 12.48 13.74
N LEU A 44 -21.61 12.16 14.83
CA LEU A 44 -22.00 12.59 16.18
C LEU A 44 -21.96 14.11 16.33
N PHE A 45 -20.92 14.75 15.80
CA PHE A 45 -20.80 16.21 15.79
C PHE A 45 -21.94 16.85 14.98
N LEU A 46 -22.27 16.29 13.81
CA LEU A 46 -23.41 16.73 13.00
C LEU A 46 -24.72 16.61 13.79
N CYS A 47 -25.00 15.45 14.39
CA CYS A 47 -26.21 15.22 15.18
C CYS A 47 -26.30 16.14 16.41
N ALA A 48 -25.17 16.41 17.08
CA ALA A 48 -25.12 17.36 18.19
C ALA A 48 -25.41 18.80 17.73
N TRP A 49 -24.86 19.18 16.57
CA TRP A 49 -25.06 20.51 16.00
C TRP A 49 -26.50 20.73 15.52
N THR A 50 -27.12 19.72 14.89
CA THR A 50 -28.52 19.82 14.46
C THR A 50 -29.48 19.88 15.65
N LEU A 51 -29.22 19.13 16.73
CA LEU A 51 -30.00 19.23 17.97
C LEU A 51 -29.87 20.61 18.61
N TYR A 52 -28.67 21.20 18.60
CA TYR A 52 -28.42 22.53 19.14
C TYR A 52 -29.11 23.64 18.33
N ASN A 53 -29.17 23.50 17.00
CA ASN A 53 -29.77 24.50 16.10
C ASN A 53 -31.28 24.34 15.90
N GLY A 54 -31.87 23.19 16.29
CA GLY A 54 -33.26 22.84 16.03
C GLY A 54 -34.33 23.62 16.82
N THR A 55 -33.96 24.67 17.55
CA THR A 55 -34.88 25.46 18.38
C THR A 55 -35.49 26.68 17.68
N GLU A 56 -34.94 27.13 16.54
CA GLU A 56 -35.54 28.20 15.73
C GLU A 56 -35.94 27.65 14.35
N ALA A 57 -37.03 28.20 13.78
CA ALA A 57 -37.80 27.71 12.63
C ALA A 57 -36.99 26.88 11.61
N PHE A 58 -37.51 25.73 11.21
CA PHE A 58 -36.84 24.75 10.34
C PHE A 58 -36.39 25.38 8.99
N ASP A 59 -35.09 25.70 8.90
CA ASP A 59 -34.27 26.22 7.79
C ASP A 59 -34.78 27.44 6.99
N PRO A 60 -34.70 28.67 7.55
CA PRO A 60 -34.83 29.92 6.81
C PRO A 60 -33.52 30.22 6.05
N PHE A 61 -33.61 31.00 4.97
CA PHE A 61 -32.45 31.43 4.18
C PHE A 61 -31.41 32.13 5.09
N PRO A 62 -30.12 31.74 5.13
CA PRO A 62 -29.36 30.87 4.22
C PRO A 62 -29.26 29.42 4.76
N PHE A 63 -29.61 28.44 3.92
CA PHE A 63 -29.75 27.02 4.26
C PHE A 63 -28.54 26.40 4.99
N ILE A 64 -28.45 26.60 6.31
CA ILE A 64 -27.25 26.27 7.10
C ILE A 64 -27.11 24.74 7.19
N LEU A 65 -28.24 24.05 7.27
CA LEU A 65 -28.32 22.60 7.35
C LEU A 65 -27.91 21.95 6.02
N LEU A 66 -28.39 22.48 4.91
CA LEU A 66 -28.06 21.98 3.58
C LEU A 66 -26.55 22.15 3.29
N ASN A 67 -25.98 23.31 3.63
CA ASN A 67 -24.56 23.58 3.41
C ASN A 67 -23.66 22.71 4.30
N LEU A 68 -24.08 22.46 5.55
CA LEU A 68 -23.40 21.54 6.46
C LEU A 68 -23.48 20.09 5.97
N MET A 69 -24.63 19.67 5.44
CA MET A 69 -24.81 18.31 4.91
C MET A 69 -23.94 18.10 3.66
N LEU A 70 -23.92 19.07 2.73
CA LEU A 70 -23.05 19.03 1.55
C LEU A 70 -21.56 19.00 1.93
N SER A 71 -21.15 19.78 2.92
CA SER A 71 -19.78 19.78 3.44
C SER A 71 -19.41 18.44 4.08
N CYS A 72 -20.35 17.81 4.79
CA CYS A 72 -20.15 16.49 5.40
C CYS A 72 -20.00 15.38 4.33
N VAL A 73 -20.80 15.42 3.26
CA VAL A 73 -20.67 14.49 2.13
C VAL A 73 -19.28 14.64 1.48
N ALA A 74 -18.79 15.85 1.27
CA ALA A 74 -17.45 16.10 0.75
C ALA A 74 -16.34 15.60 1.70
N ALA A 75 -16.49 15.77 3.01
CA ALA A 75 -15.55 15.26 4.00
C ALA A 75 -15.51 13.73 4.04
N LEU A 76 -16.68 13.08 3.95
CA LEU A 76 -16.80 11.63 3.86
C LEU A 76 -16.11 11.07 2.62
N GLN A 77 -16.24 11.74 1.48
CA GLN A 77 -15.52 11.37 0.25
C GLN A 77 -14.00 11.35 0.46
N GLY A 78 -13.43 12.38 1.11
CA GLY A 78 -12.00 12.42 1.45
C GLY A 78 -11.56 11.28 2.37
N SER A 79 -12.39 10.93 3.36
CA SER A 79 -12.10 9.81 4.27
C SER A 79 -12.12 8.45 3.57
N ILE A 80 -13.10 8.22 2.68
CA ILE A 80 -13.23 6.97 1.92
C ILE A 80 -12.04 6.81 0.96
N LEU A 81 -11.64 7.89 0.29
CA LEU A 81 -10.45 7.90 -0.58
C LEU A 81 -9.19 7.48 0.20
N LEU A 82 -9.03 8.01 1.41
CA LEU A 82 -7.88 7.72 2.25
C LEU A 82 -7.87 6.27 2.78
N ILE A 83 -9.04 5.72 3.10
CA ILE A 83 -9.19 4.31 3.49
C ILE A 83 -8.86 3.39 2.31
N ALA A 84 -9.35 3.72 1.11
CA ALA A 84 -9.05 2.98 -0.11
C ALA A 84 -7.54 2.97 -0.38
N ALA A 85 -6.89 4.13 -0.30
CA ALA A 85 -5.44 4.26 -0.44
C ALA A 85 -4.68 3.42 0.58
N ARG A 86 -5.12 3.39 1.86
CA ARG A 86 -4.50 2.56 2.90
C ARG A 86 -4.58 1.06 2.59
N ARG A 87 -5.72 0.60 2.07
CA ARG A 87 -5.91 -0.81 1.71
C ARG A 87 -5.02 -1.19 0.53
N GLU A 88 -4.92 -0.35 -0.49
CA GLU A 88 -4.05 -0.59 -1.63
C GLU A 88 -2.57 -0.62 -1.24
N ASP A 89 -2.13 0.29 -0.37
CA ASP A 89 -0.74 0.33 0.13
C ASP A 89 -0.36 -0.96 0.89
N GLN A 90 -1.28 -1.47 1.72
CA GLN A 90 -1.10 -2.75 2.41
C GLN A 90 -1.01 -3.95 1.46
N ILE A 91 -1.85 -3.97 0.42
CA ILE A 91 -1.84 -5.03 -0.59
C ILE A 91 -0.54 -4.95 -1.41
N SER A 92 -0.16 -3.75 -1.85
CA SER A 92 1.08 -3.49 -2.60
C SER A 92 2.31 -3.95 -1.83
N SER A 93 2.39 -3.64 -0.53
CA SER A 93 3.48 -4.08 0.33
C SER A 93 3.59 -5.61 0.44
N LYS A 94 2.46 -6.32 0.53
CA LYS A 94 2.45 -7.79 0.55
C LYS A 94 2.84 -8.36 -0.81
N LEU A 95 2.29 -7.81 -1.89
CA LEU A 95 2.61 -8.22 -3.26
C LEU A 95 4.10 -8.08 -3.53
N ALA A 96 4.72 -6.97 -3.11
CA ALA A 96 6.16 -6.77 -3.27
C ALA A 96 6.98 -7.91 -2.62
N ASN A 97 6.64 -8.30 -1.39
CA ASN A 97 7.32 -9.43 -0.73
C ASN A 97 7.11 -10.76 -1.47
N TYR A 98 5.89 -11.04 -1.91
CA TYR A 98 5.59 -12.25 -2.69
C TYR A 98 6.34 -12.27 -4.04
N THR A 99 6.38 -11.14 -4.75
CA THR A 99 7.13 -11.01 -6.01
C THR A 99 8.61 -11.30 -5.79
N LEU A 100 9.20 -10.81 -4.69
CA LEU A 100 10.59 -11.07 -4.36
C LEU A 100 10.86 -12.56 -4.09
N GLU A 101 9.95 -13.24 -3.40
CA GLU A 101 10.08 -14.68 -3.12
C GLU A 101 10.00 -15.51 -4.42
N ILE A 102 9.04 -15.19 -5.29
CA ILE A 102 8.88 -15.84 -6.59
C ILE A 102 10.12 -15.61 -7.47
N ASP A 103 10.66 -14.39 -7.49
CA ASP A 103 11.84 -14.06 -8.28
C ASP A 103 13.07 -14.88 -7.84
N GLN A 104 13.27 -15.03 -6.52
CA GLN A 104 14.33 -15.89 -5.98
C GLN A 104 14.16 -17.36 -6.38
N GLN A 105 12.93 -17.87 -6.34
CA GLN A 105 12.64 -19.25 -6.77
C GLN A 105 12.88 -19.42 -8.27
N ASN A 106 12.44 -18.47 -9.10
CA ASN A 106 12.67 -18.48 -10.55
C ASN A 106 14.16 -18.48 -10.89
N LEU A 107 14.97 -17.68 -10.17
CA LEU A 107 16.42 -17.68 -10.32
C LEU A 107 17.03 -19.04 -9.96
N ALA A 108 16.62 -19.63 -8.83
CA ALA A 108 17.11 -20.95 -8.42
C ALA A 108 16.79 -22.03 -9.47
N LEU A 109 15.55 -22.08 -9.94
CA LEU A 109 15.12 -23.00 -11.01
C LEU A 109 15.91 -22.77 -12.30
N THR A 110 16.16 -21.52 -12.69
CA THR A 110 16.94 -21.18 -13.89
C THR A 110 18.38 -21.69 -13.76
N THR A 111 18.99 -21.55 -12.58
CA THR A 111 20.34 -22.07 -12.34
C THR A 111 20.39 -23.60 -12.36
N GLU A 112 19.38 -24.27 -11.82
CA GLU A 112 19.29 -25.74 -11.84
C GLU A 112 19.12 -26.27 -13.26
N ILE A 113 18.27 -25.64 -14.08
CA ILE A 113 18.12 -25.97 -15.50
C ILE A 113 19.45 -25.79 -16.24
N ALA A 114 20.18 -24.71 -15.98
CA ALA A 114 21.48 -24.47 -16.60
C ALA A 114 22.51 -25.54 -16.20
N GLU A 115 22.51 -25.97 -14.95
CA GLU A 115 23.40 -27.03 -14.44
C GLU A 115 23.08 -28.38 -15.07
N LEU A 116 21.80 -28.77 -15.10
CA LEU A 116 21.35 -30.01 -15.76
C LEU A 116 21.67 -30.01 -17.25
N THR A 117 21.50 -28.86 -17.92
CA THR A 117 21.87 -28.70 -19.35
C THR A 117 23.35 -28.96 -19.56
N ARG A 118 24.23 -28.44 -18.69
CA ARG A 118 25.68 -28.71 -18.75
C ARG A 118 25.99 -30.20 -18.55
N GLN A 119 25.33 -30.86 -17.59
CA GLN A 119 25.54 -32.30 -17.35
C GLN A 119 25.14 -33.15 -18.56
N ILE A 120 23.99 -32.85 -19.18
CA ILE A 120 23.54 -33.52 -20.41
C ILE A 120 24.56 -33.32 -21.54
N HIS A 121 25.06 -32.10 -21.74
CA HIS A 121 26.07 -31.82 -22.76
C HIS A 121 27.36 -32.60 -22.51
N ALA A 122 27.85 -32.65 -21.27
CA ALA A 122 29.05 -33.40 -20.90
C ALA A 122 28.91 -34.90 -21.16
N LEU A 123 27.78 -35.51 -20.76
CA LEU A 123 27.49 -36.93 -21.03
C LEU A 123 27.36 -37.21 -22.53
N THR A 124 26.74 -36.29 -23.28
CA THR A 124 26.60 -36.40 -24.73
C THR A 124 27.96 -36.37 -25.43
N GLU A 125 28.88 -35.51 -24.99
CA GLU A 125 30.26 -35.49 -25.49
C GLU A 125 31.03 -36.77 -25.15
N GLU A 126 30.86 -37.30 -23.93
CA GLU A 126 31.48 -38.58 -23.54
C GLU A 126 30.97 -39.74 -24.40
N MET A 127 29.65 -39.83 -24.62
CA MET A 127 29.07 -40.83 -25.50
C MET A 127 29.57 -40.68 -26.94
N ALA A 128 29.69 -39.44 -27.44
CA ALA A 128 30.24 -39.17 -28.77
C ALA A 128 31.72 -39.61 -28.88
N LYS A 129 32.52 -39.41 -27.84
CA LYS A 129 33.91 -39.90 -27.77
C LYS A 129 33.98 -41.42 -27.70
N ARG A 130 33.14 -42.06 -26.88
CA ARG A 130 33.08 -43.53 -26.76
C ARG A 130 32.63 -44.19 -28.05
N ARG A 131 31.71 -43.59 -28.80
CA ARG A 131 31.24 -44.08 -30.10
C ARG A 131 32.27 -43.94 -31.23
N ARG A 132 33.27 -43.06 -31.07
CA ARG A 132 34.37 -42.86 -32.03
C ARG A 132 35.61 -43.73 -31.74
N ARG A 133 35.63 -44.45 -30.61
CA ARG A 133 36.62 -45.49 -30.30
C ARG A 133 36.05 -46.85 -30.70
#